data_AF-A0A426FTW4-F1
#
_entry.id   AF-A0A426FTW4-F1
#
_cell.length_a   1.000
_cell.length_b   1.000
_cell.length_c   1.000
_cell.angle_alpha   90.00
_cell.angle_beta   90.00
_cell.angle_gamma   90.00
#
_symmetry.space_group_name_H-M   'P 1'
#
loop_
_entity.id
_entity.type
_entity.pdbx_description
1 polymer ?
#
loop_
_entity_poly.entity_id
_entity_poly.type
_entity_poly.pdbx_seq_one_letter_code
_entity_poly.pdbx_strand_id
1 'polypeptide(L)'
;MFLAFFGGIPSAGSNPLALGTAGAAGKGADQPGSELPPGLKGTPLAYLSKLQDVQGKPATSYIKAGRPTLVKFWASWCPLCLAELADTNAWAADKRFAGANLVTLASPGFLREKPAGEFTTWYSALVRDYPHMPVLVDNGGLLARQLGVKVYPSWVVLNEDGAVVRVIRGRITEAQALAIIDNPEEADISRLAPSAQTYYQPDSKKSDKVMNTKTIYLAGGCFWGVEAYFQRIPGVVDAVSGYANGHTRNPSYEDVIRGAGHAETVKVTYDADRLSLDDILQYYFRIIDPTSLNKQGNDRGAQYRTGVYYTDPAEQAVIQRALEAEQKKYSRPLVVENQPLQNFYDAEEYHQDYLMKNPNGYCHIDVRKADEPLPGKQAGNPAQAGVRADAGNAANKGFDAASYQKPSDADLKSKLTAEQYRVTQQAGTERAFTHEYDHLFAPGIYVDVVSGEPLFSSKDKFDSGCGWPSFTKPIEKSAVTEHRDTSFNMIRTEVRSHAANSHLGHVFPDGPRDKGGLRYCINGASLRFIPLEKMQEEGYGNLIDAVK
;
A
#
# COMPACT_ATOMS: atom_id res chain seq x y z
N MET A 1 59.63 -13.28 -31.32
CA MET A 1 61.01 -13.04 -31.77
C MET A 1 61.32 -11.58 -31.48
N PHE A 2 62.22 -11.37 -30.50
CA PHE A 2 62.93 -10.17 -30.03
C PHE A 2 62.69 -8.78 -30.65
N LEU A 3 62.53 -7.76 -29.79
CA LEU A 3 63.47 -6.64 -29.50
C LEU A 3 62.82 -5.75 -28.40
N ALA A 4 63.35 -5.65 -27.16
CA ALA A 4 64.51 -4.88 -26.70
C ALA A 4 64.27 -3.36 -26.59
N PHE A 5 64.49 -2.79 -25.39
CA PHE A 5 65.22 -1.54 -25.07
C PHE A 5 64.99 -1.21 -23.57
N PHE A 6 65.87 -1.65 -22.66
CA PHE A 6 67.08 -0.99 -22.14
C PHE A 6 66.86 0.31 -21.33
N GLY A 7 67.31 0.27 -20.07
CA GLY A 7 68.23 1.29 -19.54
C GLY A 7 67.89 1.91 -18.20
N GLY A 8 68.79 1.72 -17.20
CA GLY A 8 69.08 2.77 -16.21
C GLY A 8 69.09 2.37 -14.72
N ILE A 9 70.23 1.83 -14.25
CA ILE A 9 70.73 1.83 -12.85
C ILE A 9 71.50 3.19 -12.69
N PRO A 10 71.72 3.87 -11.52
CA PRO A 10 72.26 3.24 -10.30
C PRO A 10 72.08 3.87 -8.88
N SER A 11 72.36 3.00 -7.88
CA SER A 11 73.21 3.16 -6.68
C SER A 11 73.03 4.34 -5.69
N ALA A 12 72.80 4.04 -4.41
CA ALA A 12 73.85 4.00 -3.36
C ALA A 12 73.27 3.91 -1.92
N GLY A 13 73.98 3.22 -1.00
CA GLY A 13 74.01 3.62 0.43
C GLY A 13 73.58 2.60 1.50
N SER A 14 74.49 1.69 1.87
CA SER A 14 74.84 1.20 3.23
C SER A 14 73.88 1.32 4.45
N ASN A 15 73.45 0.14 4.96
CA ASN A 15 73.42 -0.42 6.34
C ASN A 15 73.84 0.42 7.59
N PRO A 16 73.52 0.02 8.86
CA PRO A 16 72.54 -0.99 9.35
C PRO A 16 71.81 -0.62 10.70
N LEU A 17 71.03 -1.60 11.23
CA LEU A 17 70.60 -1.84 12.62
C LEU A 17 69.46 -0.98 13.23
N ALA A 18 68.28 -1.58 13.44
CA ALA A 18 67.84 -2.10 14.75
C ALA A 18 66.30 -2.36 14.80
N LEU A 19 65.97 -3.54 15.36
CA LEU A 19 64.77 -3.94 16.10
C LEU A 19 63.35 -3.57 15.60
N GLY A 20 62.53 -4.61 15.47
CA GLY A 20 61.08 -4.52 15.73
C GLY A 20 60.23 -5.29 14.73
N THR A 21 59.93 -6.55 15.04
CA THR A 21 58.98 -7.39 14.31
C THR A 21 57.57 -6.76 14.31
N ALA A 22 57.14 -6.22 13.16
CA ALA A 22 55.74 -5.96 12.85
C ALA A 22 55.37 -6.80 11.63
N GLY A 23 54.41 -7.70 11.84
CA GLY A 23 53.95 -8.69 10.86
C GLY A 23 53.37 -8.05 9.60
N ALA A 24 53.65 -8.72 8.49
CA ALA A 24 53.31 -8.30 7.14
C ALA A 24 51.81 -8.32 6.85
N ALA A 25 51.45 -7.38 5.98
CA ALA A 25 50.20 -7.20 5.27
C ALA A 25 49.57 -8.49 4.73
N GLY A 26 48.27 -8.66 4.99
CA GLY A 26 47.36 -9.56 4.27
C GLY A 26 46.39 -8.75 3.41
N LYS A 27 46.30 -9.09 2.13
CA LYS A 27 45.32 -8.58 1.17
C LYS A 27 43.92 -9.15 1.46
N GLY A 28 42.91 -8.27 1.38
CA GLY A 28 41.60 -8.49 0.75
C GLY A 28 40.71 -9.64 1.24
N ALA A 29 39.66 -9.28 1.99
CA ALA A 29 38.32 -9.85 1.79
C ALA A 29 37.29 -8.88 2.39
N ASP A 30 36.40 -8.43 1.52
CA ASP A 30 35.25 -7.59 1.78
C ASP A 30 34.17 -8.44 2.48
N GLN A 31 33.83 -8.10 3.73
CA GLN A 31 32.60 -8.50 4.40
C GLN A 31 32.13 -7.33 5.28
N PRO A 32 30.95 -6.73 5.03
CA PRO A 32 30.31 -5.93 6.06
C PRO A 32 29.60 -6.90 7.00
N GLY A 33 30.27 -7.22 8.11
CA GLY A 33 29.64 -7.84 9.27
C GLY A 33 28.42 -7.02 9.70
N SER A 34 27.29 -7.71 9.76
CA SER A 34 26.06 -7.23 10.38
C SER A 34 26.24 -7.16 11.90
N GLU A 35 26.92 -6.14 12.40
CA GLU A 35 26.77 -5.75 13.79
C GLU A 35 25.71 -4.65 13.88
N LEU A 36 24.51 -5.06 14.30
CA LEU A 36 23.51 -4.14 14.83
C LEU A 36 24.16 -3.33 15.96
N PRO A 37 23.99 -1.99 16.01
CA PRO A 37 24.60 -1.18 17.05
C PRO A 37 24.13 -1.64 18.44
N PRO A 38 24.99 -1.50 19.48
CA PRO A 38 24.63 -1.85 20.85
C PRO A 38 23.35 -1.11 21.27
N GLY A 39 22.38 -1.88 21.78
CA GLY A 39 21.02 -1.40 22.06
C GLY A 39 20.93 -0.25 23.06
N LEU A 40 19.80 0.47 23.04
CA LEU A 40 19.52 1.57 23.97
C LEU A 40 19.59 1.07 25.42
N LYS A 41 20.41 1.76 26.22
CA LYS A 41 20.38 1.64 27.68
C LYS A 41 19.30 2.58 28.23
N GLY A 42 18.23 2.02 28.79
CA GLY A 42 17.10 2.75 29.37
C GLY A 42 15.84 2.69 28.50
N THR A 43 14.80 3.44 28.90
CA THR A 43 13.52 3.47 28.17
C THR A 43 13.63 4.27 26.87
N PRO A 44 12.80 3.99 25.85
CA PRO A 44 12.71 4.80 24.63
C PRO A 44 12.52 6.30 24.90
N LEU A 45 11.69 6.67 25.90
CA LEU A 45 11.51 8.06 26.29
C LEU A 45 12.79 8.70 26.83
N ALA A 46 13.58 7.97 27.61
CA ALA A 46 14.86 8.45 28.14
C ALA A 46 15.89 8.68 27.03
N TYR A 47 15.84 7.92 25.94
CA TYR A 47 16.65 8.20 24.75
C TYR A 47 16.12 9.39 23.96
N LEU A 48 14.83 9.40 23.66
CA LEU A 48 14.14 10.48 22.95
C LEU A 48 14.39 11.84 23.60
N SER A 49 14.39 11.89 24.93
CA SER A 49 14.66 13.10 25.73
C SER A 49 16.08 13.64 25.60
N LYS A 50 17.04 12.85 25.10
CA LYS A 50 18.43 13.29 24.83
C LYS A 50 18.60 13.92 23.44
N LEU A 51 17.61 13.75 22.56
CA LEU A 51 17.69 14.29 21.21
C LEU A 51 17.48 15.81 21.21
N GLN A 52 17.80 16.42 20.08
CA GLN A 52 17.51 17.81 19.78
C GLN A 52 16.65 17.88 18.53
N ASP A 53 15.92 18.98 18.38
CA ASP A 53 15.27 19.28 17.12
C ASP A 53 16.25 19.83 16.08
N VAL A 54 15.76 20.01 14.86
CA VAL A 54 16.49 20.62 13.73
C VAL A 54 17.04 22.03 14.01
N GLN A 55 16.56 22.73 15.04
CA GLN A 55 17.02 24.06 15.46
C GLN A 55 17.96 23.99 16.68
N GLY A 56 18.31 22.79 17.15
CA GLY A 56 19.18 22.58 18.31
C GLY A 56 18.48 22.70 19.66
N LYS A 57 17.14 22.81 19.69
CA LYS A 57 16.39 22.86 20.94
C LYS A 57 16.31 21.45 21.54
N PRO A 58 16.58 21.26 22.84
CA PRO A 58 16.53 19.94 23.45
C PRO A 58 15.09 19.40 23.49
N ALA A 59 14.95 18.08 23.29
CA ALA A 59 13.67 17.38 23.30
C ALA A 59 12.87 17.58 24.61
N THR A 60 13.57 17.78 25.73
CA THR A 60 12.97 18.14 27.04
C THR A 60 12.17 19.45 27.03
N SER A 61 12.31 20.27 25.98
CA SER A 61 11.44 21.44 25.77
C SER A 61 10.02 21.09 25.31
N TYR A 62 9.84 19.88 24.78
CA TYR A 62 8.59 19.39 24.20
C TYR A 62 8.02 18.22 25.00
N ILE A 63 8.89 17.47 25.69
CA ILE A 63 8.55 16.26 26.45
C ILE A 63 8.50 16.61 27.93
N LYS A 64 7.32 16.50 28.52
CA LYS A 64 7.08 16.62 29.96
C LYS A 64 7.02 15.23 30.59
N ALA A 65 7.69 15.05 31.71
CA ALA A 65 7.66 13.80 32.48
C ALA A 65 6.24 13.49 32.99
N GLY A 66 5.94 12.20 33.19
CA GLY A 66 4.65 11.74 33.69
C GLY A 66 3.50 11.97 32.72
N ARG A 67 3.76 11.90 31.41
CA ARG A 67 2.75 12.02 30.36
C ARG A 67 2.98 10.98 29.27
N PRO A 68 1.91 10.42 28.68
CA PRO A 68 2.06 9.60 27.49
C PRO A 68 2.68 10.42 26.36
N THR A 69 3.43 9.76 25.49
CA THR A 69 4.14 10.42 24.38
C THR A 69 3.80 9.76 23.07
N LEU A 70 3.21 10.54 22.15
CA LEU A 70 3.02 10.17 20.75
C LEU A 70 4.23 10.64 19.95
N VAL A 71 4.89 9.68 19.29
CA VAL A 71 6.05 9.93 18.44
C VAL A 71 5.70 9.58 16.99
N LYS A 72 5.62 10.58 16.12
CA LYS A 72 5.46 10.38 14.67
C LYS A 72 6.83 10.19 14.01
N PHE A 73 7.07 9.01 13.45
CA PHE A 73 8.23 8.71 12.62
C PHE A 73 7.92 9.02 11.16
N TRP A 74 8.76 9.82 10.52
CA TRP A 74 8.51 10.29 9.16
C TRP A 74 9.81 10.56 8.38
N ALA A 75 9.69 10.73 7.05
CA ALA A 75 10.84 11.06 6.20
C ALA A 75 10.55 12.14 5.16
N SER A 76 11.58 12.89 4.76
CA SER A 76 11.52 13.98 3.78
C SER A 76 11.19 13.52 2.35
N TRP A 77 11.47 12.27 2.02
CA TRP A 77 11.13 11.67 0.73
C TRP A 77 9.74 11.04 0.69
N CYS A 78 9.07 10.90 1.84
CA CYS A 78 7.80 10.19 1.99
C CYS A 78 6.61 11.14 1.72
N PRO A 79 5.88 10.99 0.60
CA PRO A 79 4.82 11.95 0.24
C PRO A 79 3.67 11.97 1.26
N LEU A 80 3.31 10.80 1.81
CA LEU A 80 2.32 10.65 2.87
C LEU A 80 2.71 11.42 4.13
N CYS A 81 3.98 11.34 4.49
CA CYS A 81 4.53 12.01 5.64
C CYS A 81 4.41 13.53 5.53
N LEU A 82 4.73 14.05 4.34
CA LEU A 82 4.66 15.47 4.02
C LEU A 82 3.22 15.98 3.99
N ALA A 83 2.29 15.19 3.44
CA ALA A 83 0.88 15.53 3.37
C ALA A 83 0.23 15.70 4.76
N GLU A 84 0.79 15.07 5.79
CA GLU A 84 0.27 15.11 7.16
C GLU A 84 0.98 16.09 8.10
N LEU A 85 1.97 16.86 7.62
CA LEU A 85 2.67 17.83 8.47
C LEU A 85 1.73 18.92 8.97
N ALA A 86 0.79 19.36 8.12
CA ALA A 86 -0.24 20.32 8.49
C ALA A 86 -1.14 19.81 9.63
N ASP A 87 -1.60 18.55 9.53
CA ASP A 87 -2.44 17.92 10.56
C ASP A 87 -1.67 17.80 11.88
N THR A 88 -0.43 17.30 11.83
CA THR A 88 0.39 17.10 13.04
C THR A 88 0.76 18.43 13.69
N ASN A 89 1.02 19.47 12.90
CA ASN A 89 1.24 20.83 13.38
C ASN A 89 -0.02 21.42 14.02
N ALA A 90 -1.20 21.19 13.44
CA ALA A 90 -2.46 21.61 14.02
C ALA A 90 -2.71 20.92 15.37
N TRP A 91 -2.47 19.62 15.47
CA TRP A 91 -2.62 18.87 16.73
C TRP A 91 -1.67 19.37 17.81
N ALA A 92 -0.43 19.72 17.45
CA ALA A 92 0.54 20.24 18.40
C ALA A 92 0.13 21.60 19.02
N ALA A 93 -0.72 22.37 18.33
CA ALA A 93 -1.31 23.60 18.84
C ALA A 93 -2.68 23.40 19.51
N ASP A 94 -3.30 22.22 19.37
CA ASP A 94 -4.64 21.95 19.85
C ASP A 94 -4.63 21.56 21.34
N LYS A 95 -5.47 22.26 22.13
CA LYS A 95 -5.60 22.01 23.58
C LYS A 95 -6.13 20.62 23.89
N ARG A 96 -6.87 19.97 22.99
CA ARG A 96 -7.34 18.59 23.16
C ARG A 96 -6.18 17.59 23.27
N PHE A 97 -5.03 17.91 22.68
CA PHE A 97 -3.82 17.09 22.74
C PHE A 97 -2.92 17.39 23.94
N ALA A 98 -3.28 18.37 24.79
CA ALA A 98 -2.42 18.82 25.90
C ALA A 98 -2.20 17.78 27.01
N GLY A 99 -2.97 16.68 27.00
CA GLY A 99 -2.81 15.52 27.90
C GLY A 99 -1.58 14.67 27.60
N ALA A 100 -1.02 14.75 26.39
CA ALA A 100 0.17 14.00 26.00
C ALA A 100 1.31 14.91 25.53
N ASN A 101 2.50 14.33 25.42
CA ASN A 101 3.57 14.89 24.61
C ASN A 101 3.34 14.48 23.15
N LEU A 102 3.33 15.44 22.22
CA LEU A 102 3.28 15.16 20.79
C LEU A 102 4.60 15.61 20.17
N VAL A 103 5.36 14.65 19.64
CA VAL A 103 6.63 14.93 18.94
C VAL A 103 6.73 14.19 17.63
N THR A 104 7.47 14.75 16.69
CA THR A 104 7.82 14.06 15.45
C THR A 104 9.32 13.80 15.41
N LEU A 105 9.71 12.75 14.70
CA LEU A 105 11.08 12.27 14.61
C LEU A 105 11.42 11.97 13.16
N ALA A 106 12.49 12.58 12.68
CA ALA A 106 13.16 12.18 11.44
C ALA A 106 14.47 11.45 11.79
N SER A 107 14.86 10.50 10.94
CA SER A 107 16.06 9.69 11.17
C SER A 107 17.04 9.78 9.99
N PRO A 108 17.79 10.88 9.86
CA PRO A 108 18.79 11.04 8.80
C PRO A 108 19.76 9.87 8.71
N GLY A 109 20.00 9.37 7.49
CA GLY A 109 20.84 8.19 7.26
C GLY A 109 20.18 6.84 7.57
N PHE A 110 18.87 6.81 7.86
CA PHE A 110 18.09 5.58 8.02
C PHE A 110 16.88 5.56 7.09
N LEU A 111 16.51 4.36 6.58
CA LEU A 111 15.41 4.16 5.63
C LEU A 111 15.42 5.19 4.48
N ARG A 112 16.58 5.39 3.84
CA ARG A 112 16.80 6.31 2.71
C ARG A 112 16.52 7.79 3.01
N GLU A 113 16.40 8.20 4.27
CA GLU A 113 16.38 9.62 4.62
C GLU A 113 17.69 10.31 4.24
N LYS A 114 17.59 11.60 3.91
CA LYS A 114 18.71 12.50 3.63
C LYS A 114 19.79 12.40 4.72
N PRO A 115 21.07 12.63 4.38
CA PRO A 115 22.11 12.86 5.38
C PRO A 115 21.74 14.00 6.33
N ALA A 116 22.22 13.95 7.58
CA ALA A 116 21.81 14.88 8.65
C ALA A 116 21.89 16.37 8.26
N GLY A 117 23.03 16.81 7.70
CA GLY A 117 23.20 18.19 7.28
C GLY A 117 22.26 18.61 6.13
N GLU A 118 22.01 17.72 5.18
CA GLU A 118 21.07 17.95 4.09
C GLU A 118 19.62 18.00 4.58
N PHE A 119 19.25 17.11 5.50
CA PHE A 119 17.93 17.11 6.11
C PHE A 119 17.67 18.42 6.86
N THR A 120 18.60 18.85 7.72
CA THR A 120 18.46 20.11 8.47
C THR A 120 18.35 21.31 7.53
N THR A 121 19.17 21.36 6.48
CA THR A 121 19.11 22.43 5.48
C THR A 121 17.76 22.44 4.77
N TRP A 122 17.30 21.28 4.30
CA TRP A 122 16.02 21.13 3.64
C TRP A 122 14.84 21.52 4.54
N TYR A 123 14.81 21.03 5.78
CA TYR A 123 13.73 21.31 6.72
C TYR A 123 13.69 22.77 7.19
N SER A 124 14.85 23.46 7.21
CA SER A 124 14.90 24.89 7.56
C SER A 124 14.04 25.78 6.65
N ALA A 125 13.76 25.34 5.42
CA ALA A 125 12.85 26.03 4.51
C ALA A 125 11.37 25.80 4.84
N LEU A 126 11.03 24.66 5.46
CA LEU A 126 9.65 24.27 5.82
C LEU A 126 9.24 24.67 7.23
N VAL A 127 10.20 24.89 8.13
CA VAL A 127 9.93 25.13 9.55
C VAL A 127 9.03 26.34 9.81
N ARG A 128 9.03 27.32 8.89
CA ARG A 128 8.17 28.51 8.99
C ARG A 128 6.69 28.19 8.80
N ASP A 129 6.37 27.15 8.02
CA ASP A 129 5.00 26.74 7.72
C ASP A 129 4.42 25.86 8.84
N TYR A 130 5.28 25.26 9.66
CA TYR A 130 4.90 24.33 10.73
C TYR A 130 5.51 24.71 12.10
N PRO A 131 5.17 25.90 12.65
CA PRO A 131 5.83 26.46 13.83
C PRO A 131 5.53 25.73 15.14
N HIS A 132 4.51 24.86 15.18
CA HIS A 132 4.07 24.17 16.39
C HIS A 132 4.54 22.71 16.43
N MET A 133 5.04 22.16 15.33
CA MET A 133 5.43 20.77 15.22
C MET A 133 6.93 20.58 15.51
N PRO A 134 7.31 19.98 16.65
CA PRO A 134 8.71 19.69 16.93
C PRO A 134 9.20 18.52 16.05
N VAL A 135 10.34 18.71 15.40
CA VAL A 135 11.01 17.68 14.58
C VAL A 135 12.33 17.34 15.23
N LEU A 136 12.30 16.31 16.07
CA LEU A 136 13.48 15.71 16.67
C LEU A 136 14.29 14.95 15.62
N VAL A 137 15.61 14.91 15.79
CA VAL A 137 16.52 14.26 14.84
C VAL A 137 17.24 13.10 15.53
N ASP A 138 17.02 11.87 15.04
CA ASP A 138 17.71 10.65 15.45
C ASP A 138 18.65 10.17 14.33
N ASN A 139 19.86 10.72 14.30
CA ASN A 139 20.84 10.39 13.27
C ASN A 139 21.21 8.90 13.30
N GLY A 140 21.05 8.20 12.18
CA GLY A 140 21.27 6.76 12.05
C GLY A 140 20.06 5.90 12.45
N GLY A 141 19.00 6.51 13.00
CA GLY A 141 17.72 5.88 13.31
C GLY A 141 17.82 4.81 14.39
N LEU A 142 18.63 5.01 15.44
CA LEU A 142 18.80 4.01 16.50
C LEU A 142 17.48 3.70 17.19
N LEU A 143 16.68 4.72 17.49
CA LEU A 143 15.38 4.59 18.12
C LEU A 143 14.40 3.88 17.17
N ALA A 144 14.37 4.28 15.91
CA ALA A 144 13.51 3.65 14.90
C ALA A 144 13.82 2.16 14.72
N ARG A 145 15.11 1.78 14.67
CA ARG A 145 15.56 0.39 14.58
C ARG A 145 15.13 -0.44 15.79
N GLN A 146 15.34 0.09 16.99
CA GLN A 146 15.01 -0.64 18.22
C GLN A 146 13.50 -0.82 18.41
N LEU A 147 12.71 0.17 17.97
CA LEU A 147 11.25 0.12 18.04
C LEU A 147 10.62 -0.67 16.89
N GLY A 148 11.42 -1.22 15.98
CA GLY A 148 10.93 -2.00 14.84
C GLY A 148 10.21 -1.15 13.78
N VAL A 149 10.48 0.15 13.71
CA VAL A 149 9.97 1.04 12.66
C VAL A 149 10.72 0.74 11.36
N LYS A 150 10.01 0.12 10.41
CA LYS A 150 10.55 -0.30 9.11
C LYS A 150 10.00 0.49 7.92
N VAL A 151 8.94 1.26 8.13
CA VAL A 151 8.21 2.03 7.11
C VAL A 151 7.78 3.38 7.65
N TYR A 152 7.60 4.36 6.77
CA TYR A 152 7.09 5.69 7.12
C TYR A 152 5.78 6.00 6.35
N PRO A 153 4.84 6.76 6.96
CA PRO A 153 4.86 7.18 8.35
C PRO A 153 4.62 5.99 9.29
N SER A 154 5.06 6.12 10.54
CA SER A 154 4.70 5.22 11.64
C SER A 154 4.53 6.03 12.92
N TRP A 155 3.73 5.54 13.85
CA TRP A 155 3.53 6.15 15.15
C TRP A 155 3.94 5.21 16.26
N VAL A 156 4.64 5.74 17.26
CA VAL A 156 4.95 5.00 18.49
C VAL A 156 4.29 5.72 19.66
N VAL A 157 3.62 4.94 20.49
CA VAL A 157 2.95 5.39 21.71
C VAL A 157 3.77 4.91 22.89
N LEU A 158 4.21 5.85 23.72
CA LEU A 158 4.89 5.58 24.97
C LEU A 158 3.96 5.93 26.14
N ASN A 159 3.93 5.09 27.18
CA ASN A 159 3.21 5.43 28.41
C ASN A 159 3.99 6.47 29.24
N GLU A 160 3.43 6.84 30.39
CA GLU A 160 4.00 7.85 31.30
C GLU A 160 5.39 7.47 31.84
N ASP A 161 5.66 6.16 31.98
CA ASP A 161 6.96 5.61 32.38
C ASP A 161 7.97 5.55 31.21
N GLY A 162 7.51 5.84 29.99
CA GLY A 162 8.31 5.88 28.78
C GLY A 162 8.54 4.51 28.12
N ALA A 163 7.80 3.48 28.51
CA ALA A 163 7.77 2.18 27.86
C ALA A 163 6.89 2.19 26.60
N VAL A 164 7.19 1.31 25.64
CA VAL A 164 6.41 1.18 24.40
C VAL A 164 5.09 0.50 24.71
N VAL A 165 4.00 1.17 24.38
CA VAL A 165 2.65 0.62 24.47
C VAL A 165 2.19 0.12 23.10
N ARG A 166 2.47 0.90 22.05
CA ARG A 166 1.98 0.59 20.71
C ARG A 166 2.92 1.11 19.62
N VAL A 167 3.06 0.33 18.56
CA VAL A 167 3.68 0.75 17.29
C VAL A 167 2.63 0.60 16.20
N ILE A 168 2.27 1.70 15.56
CA ILE A 168 1.26 1.78 14.52
C ILE A 168 1.97 2.08 13.21
N ARG A 169 1.83 1.22 12.21
CA ARG A 169 2.36 1.46 10.87
C ARG A 169 1.36 2.28 10.07
N GLY A 170 1.84 3.25 9.30
CA GLY A 170 0.98 4.15 8.54
C GLY A 170 0.44 5.30 9.36
N ARG A 171 -0.64 5.90 8.86
CA ARG A 171 -1.25 7.10 9.41
C ARG A 171 -2.20 6.82 10.55
N ILE A 172 -2.39 7.80 11.43
CA ILE A 172 -3.50 7.85 12.38
C ILE A 172 -4.31 9.13 12.13
N THR A 173 -5.60 9.11 12.43
CA THR A 173 -6.46 10.29 12.39
C THR A 173 -6.46 11.04 13.72
N GLU A 174 -7.04 12.25 13.72
CA GLU A 174 -7.19 13.05 14.93
C GLU A 174 -7.97 12.28 16.02
N ALA A 175 -9.07 11.61 15.64
CA ALA A 175 -9.88 10.83 16.57
C ALA A 175 -9.11 9.65 17.16
N GLN A 176 -8.33 8.95 16.33
CA GLN A 176 -7.45 7.87 16.82
C GLN A 176 -6.38 8.43 17.75
N ALA A 177 -5.75 9.54 17.39
CA ALA A 177 -4.70 10.15 18.19
C ALA A 177 -5.23 10.62 19.55
N LEU A 178 -6.41 11.26 19.59
CA LEU A 178 -7.07 11.66 20.85
C LEU A 178 -7.45 10.45 21.70
N ALA A 179 -8.00 9.39 21.12
CA ALA A 179 -8.33 8.20 21.90
C ALA A 179 -7.10 7.48 22.46
N ILE A 180 -5.99 7.45 21.71
CA ILE A 180 -4.71 6.94 22.22
C ILE A 180 -4.23 7.80 23.39
N ILE A 181 -4.40 9.12 23.33
CA ILE A 181 -3.99 10.01 24.42
C ILE A 181 -4.82 9.76 25.67
N ASP A 182 -6.13 9.54 25.52
CA ASP A 182 -7.03 9.29 26.64
C ASP A 182 -6.80 7.94 27.31
N ASN A 183 -6.53 6.88 26.52
CA ASN A 183 -6.22 5.55 27.04
C ASN A 183 -5.17 4.84 26.17
N PRO A 184 -3.87 5.07 26.41
CA PRO A 184 -2.80 4.55 25.56
C PRO A 184 -2.77 3.02 25.43
N GLU A 185 -3.16 2.30 26.48
CA GLU A 185 -3.06 0.84 26.58
C GLU A 185 -4.28 0.13 25.97
N GLU A 186 -5.50 0.62 26.22
CA GLU A 186 -6.74 -0.07 25.85
C GLU A 186 -7.49 0.57 24.68
N ALA A 187 -7.05 1.71 24.14
CA ALA A 187 -7.76 2.39 23.05
C ALA A 187 -7.94 1.47 21.84
N ASP A 188 -9.19 1.11 21.53
CA ASP A 188 -9.56 0.42 20.29
C ASP A 188 -9.62 1.44 19.14
N ILE A 189 -8.44 1.73 18.59
CA ILE A 189 -8.28 2.67 17.48
C ILE A 189 -8.75 2.10 16.15
N SER A 190 -9.11 0.82 16.09
CA SER A 190 -9.63 0.20 14.85
C SER A 190 -11.06 0.66 14.58
N ARG A 191 -11.84 0.96 15.63
CA ARG A 191 -13.20 1.54 15.53
C ARG A 191 -13.20 3.04 15.30
N LEU A 192 -12.10 3.70 15.63
CA LEU A 192 -11.88 5.15 15.48
C LEU A 192 -11.01 5.50 14.30
N ALA A 193 -10.37 4.51 13.67
CA ALA A 193 -10.03 4.61 12.27
C ALA A 193 -11.30 5.12 11.60
N PRO A 194 -11.21 6.16 10.77
CA PRO A 194 -12.39 6.67 10.12
C PRO A 194 -13.03 5.45 9.47
N SER A 195 -14.23 5.07 9.93
CA SER A 195 -15.19 4.43 9.05
C SER A 195 -15.16 5.34 7.84
N ALA A 196 -14.53 4.85 6.75
CA ALA A 196 -14.14 5.60 5.56
C ALA A 196 -14.86 6.94 5.54
N GLN A 197 -14.19 8.03 5.98
CA GLN A 197 -14.89 9.28 6.29
C GLN A 197 -15.70 9.62 5.05
N THR A 198 -16.99 9.38 5.17
CA THR A 198 -17.83 9.09 4.03
C THR A 198 -18.18 10.48 3.54
N TYR A 199 -17.47 10.94 2.50
CA TYR A 199 -17.86 12.14 1.77
C TYR A 199 -19.14 11.92 0.93
N TYR A 200 -19.83 10.81 1.18
CA TYR A 200 -21.18 10.55 0.76
C TYR A 200 -22.18 10.98 1.85
N GLN A 201 -22.92 12.06 1.58
CA GLN A 201 -24.27 12.22 2.08
C GLN A 201 -25.20 11.55 1.05
N PRO A 202 -25.85 10.41 1.37
CA PRO A 202 -26.96 9.94 0.57
C PRO A 202 -28.12 10.93 0.73
N ASP A 203 -28.90 11.08 -0.33
CA ASP A 203 -30.26 11.61 -0.25
C ASP A 203 -30.97 11.08 0.99
N SER A 204 -31.63 11.97 1.73
CA SER A 204 -32.30 11.77 3.03
C SER A 204 -33.49 10.77 3.03
N LYS A 205 -33.48 9.79 2.14
CA LYS A 205 -34.49 8.73 2.04
C LYS A 205 -33.85 7.40 1.63
N LYS A 206 -33.01 6.81 2.48
CA LYS A 206 -32.87 5.35 2.66
C LYS A 206 -31.90 5.06 3.81
N SER A 207 -32.36 4.25 4.76
CA SER A 207 -31.70 3.89 6.01
C SER A 207 -30.45 3.02 5.82
N ASP A 208 -29.42 3.32 6.60
CA ASP A 208 -28.16 2.57 6.74
C ASP A 208 -28.37 1.12 7.21
N LYS A 209 -27.63 0.19 6.60
CA LYS A 209 -27.38 -1.14 7.17
C LYS A 209 -25.86 -1.34 7.25
N VAL A 210 -25.35 -1.59 8.45
CA VAL A 210 -23.95 -1.94 8.72
C VAL A 210 -23.60 -3.21 7.92
N MET A 211 -22.51 -3.24 7.15
CA MET A 211 -22.10 -4.43 6.38
C MET A 211 -21.80 -5.58 7.34
N ASN A 212 -22.46 -6.71 7.10
CA ASN A 212 -22.44 -7.88 7.96
C ASN A 212 -21.28 -8.80 7.55
N THR A 213 -20.05 -8.55 8.00
CA THR A 213 -18.89 -9.33 7.53
C THR A 213 -18.69 -10.65 8.30
N LYS A 214 -18.25 -11.67 7.57
CA LYS A 214 -17.82 -12.97 8.10
C LYS A 214 -16.50 -13.40 7.47
N THR A 215 -15.78 -14.31 8.13
CA THR A 215 -14.47 -14.79 7.66
C THR A 215 -14.41 -16.32 7.69
N ILE A 216 -13.84 -16.91 6.65
CA ILE A 216 -13.55 -18.35 6.55
C ILE A 216 -12.13 -18.55 5.99
N TYR A 217 -11.50 -19.69 6.27
CA TYR A 217 -10.13 -19.97 5.85
C TYR A 217 -10.13 -21.19 4.93
N LEU A 218 -9.59 -21.04 3.72
CA LEU A 218 -9.70 -22.02 2.64
C LEU A 218 -8.31 -22.43 2.15
N ALA A 219 -7.92 -23.68 2.39
CA ALA A 219 -6.72 -24.29 1.82
C ALA A 219 -7.08 -25.02 0.53
N GLY A 220 -6.47 -24.67 -0.59
CA GLY A 220 -6.92 -25.10 -1.92
C GLY A 220 -5.77 -25.41 -2.89
N GLY A 221 -4.59 -25.74 -2.39
CA GLY A 221 -3.37 -25.81 -3.19
C GLY A 221 -2.54 -24.53 -3.05
N CYS A 222 -1.78 -24.18 -4.09
CA CYS A 222 -1.02 -22.93 -4.11
C CYS A 222 -1.95 -21.73 -3.87
N PHE A 223 -1.73 -20.97 -2.78
CA PHE A 223 -2.65 -19.91 -2.38
C PHE A 223 -2.70 -18.74 -3.38
N TRP A 224 -1.72 -18.58 -4.27
CA TRP A 224 -1.66 -17.47 -5.23
C TRP A 224 -2.88 -17.44 -6.14
N GLY A 225 -3.28 -18.62 -6.63
CA GLY A 225 -4.47 -18.76 -7.47
C GLY A 225 -5.77 -18.65 -6.68
N VAL A 226 -5.78 -19.17 -5.46
CA VAL A 226 -6.96 -19.15 -4.59
C VAL A 226 -7.28 -17.72 -4.15
N GLU A 227 -6.27 -16.96 -3.75
CA GLU A 227 -6.38 -15.54 -3.35
C GLU A 227 -6.90 -14.71 -4.52
N ALA A 228 -6.21 -14.73 -5.66
CA ALA A 228 -6.60 -13.98 -6.85
C ALA A 228 -8.00 -14.36 -7.38
N TYR A 229 -8.42 -15.62 -7.20
CA TYR A 229 -9.78 -16.04 -7.52
C TYR A 229 -10.81 -15.44 -6.56
N PHE A 230 -10.60 -15.53 -5.26
CA PHE A 230 -11.56 -15.02 -4.27
C PHE A 230 -11.66 -13.49 -4.25
N GLN A 231 -10.56 -12.77 -4.53
CA GLN A 231 -10.56 -11.30 -4.66
C GLN A 231 -11.51 -10.80 -5.76
N ARG A 232 -11.80 -11.63 -6.76
CA ARG A 232 -12.67 -11.26 -7.90
C ARG A 232 -14.16 -11.45 -7.61
N ILE A 233 -14.53 -12.18 -6.55
CA ILE A 233 -15.92 -12.56 -6.30
C ILE A 233 -16.69 -11.38 -5.68
N PRO A 234 -17.77 -10.88 -6.33
CA PRO A 234 -18.56 -9.79 -5.78
C PRO A 234 -19.22 -10.15 -4.44
N GLY A 235 -18.82 -9.45 -3.37
CA GLY A 235 -19.26 -9.72 -2.00
C GLY A 235 -18.15 -10.31 -1.12
N VAL A 236 -17.02 -10.73 -1.70
CA VAL A 236 -15.77 -10.88 -0.95
C VAL A 236 -15.20 -9.48 -0.73
N VAL A 237 -14.86 -9.20 0.53
CA VAL A 237 -14.34 -7.93 1.02
C VAL A 237 -12.81 -7.95 1.04
N ASP A 238 -12.21 -9.09 1.40
CA ASP A 238 -10.76 -9.24 1.52
C ASP A 238 -10.36 -10.72 1.36
N ALA A 239 -9.16 -10.98 0.84
CA ALA A 239 -8.58 -12.31 0.75
C ALA A 239 -7.06 -12.23 0.95
N VAL A 240 -6.54 -12.97 1.93
CA VAL A 240 -5.13 -12.88 2.37
C VAL A 240 -4.49 -14.27 2.41
N SER A 241 -3.34 -14.42 1.76
CA SER A 241 -2.54 -15.65 1.76
C SER A 241 -1.83 -15.89 3.09
N GLY A 242 -1.78 -17.15 3.53
CA GLY A 242 -1.11 -17.52 4.77
C GLY A 242 -0.96 -19.01 5.00
N TYR A 243 -0.46 -19.34 6.18
CA TYR A 243 -0.12 -20.70 6.61
C TYR A 243 -0.99 -21.08 7.82
N ALA A 244 -1.78 -22.14 7.68
CA ALA A 244 -2.73 -22.57 8.71
C ALA A 244 -2.47 -23.97 9.26
N ASN A 245 -2.87 -24.18 10.51
CA ASN A 245 -2.98 -25.48 11.18
C ASN A 245 -1.71 -26.33 11.13
N GLY A 246 -0.53 -25.71 11.23
CA GLY A 246 0.74 -26.40 11.41
C GLY A 246 1.25 -26.38 12.85
N HIS A 247 2.45 -26.95 13.05
CA HIS A 247 3.00 -27.23 14.38
C HIS A 247 3.93 -26.14 14.90
N THR A 248 4.40 -25.25 14.03
CA THR A 248 5.34 -24.16 14.38
C THR A 248 4.63 -22.81 14.47
N ARG A 249 5.20 -21.91 15.27
CA ARG A 249 4.72 -20.53 15.40
C ARG A 249 5.40 -19.64 14.36
N ASN A 250 4.61 -18.86 13.61
CA ASN A 250 5.10 -17.88 12.64
C ASN A 250 6.10 -18.47 11.62
N PRO A 251 5.71 -19.52 10.88
CA PRO A 251 6.59 -20.17 9.90
C PRO A 251 6.95 -19.21 8.76
N SER A 252 8.14 -19.35 8.19
CA SER A 252 8.41 -18.84 6.84
C SER A 252 7.98 -19.84 5.77
N TYR A 253 7.92 -19.41 4.52
CA TYR A 253 7.67 -20.30 3.39
C TYR A 253 8.63 -21.50 3.35
N GLU A 254 9.91 -21.28 3.66
CA GLU A 254 10.91 -22.35 3.73
C GLU A 254 10.62 -23.36 4.83
N ASP A 255 10.11 -22.91 5.99
CA ASP A 255 9.72 -23.80 7.07
C ASP A 255 8.53 -24.67 6.66
N VAL A 256 7.57 -24.09 5.94
CA VAL A 256 6.40 -24.81 5.40
C VAL A 256 6.83 -25.88 4.41
N ILE A 257 7.70 -25.56 3.45
CA ILE A 257 8.23 -26.53 2.48
C ILE A 257 9.03 -27.65 3.18
N ARG A 258 9.74 -27.33 4.26
CA ARG A 258 10.52 -28.31 5.05
C ARG A 258 9.64 -29.20 5.94
N GLY A 259 8.33 -29.01 5.94
CA GLY A 259 7.39 -29.88 6.64
C GLY A 259 6.97 -29.38 8.03
N ALA A 260 6.85 -28.07 8.23
CA ALA A 260 6.30 -27.49 9.46
C ALA A 260 4.81 -27.85 9.73
N GLY A 261 4.15 -28.55 8.82
CA GLY A 261 2.79 -29.08 8.95
C GLY A 261 1.68 -28.11 8.55
N HIS A 262 2.01 -26.86 8.19
CA HIS A 262 1.02 -25.87 7.77
C HIS A 262 0.44 -26.18 6.39
N ALA A 263 -0.81 -25.79 6.16
CA ALA A 263 -1.42 -25.70 4.83
C ALA A 263 -1.31 -24.27 4.30
N GLU A 264 -0.99 -24.12 3.03
CA GLU A 264 -1.24 -22.88 2.29
C GLU A 264 -2.74 -22.61 2.26
N THR A 265 -3.14 -21.47 2.81
CA THR A 265 -4.52 -21.15 3.15
C THR A 265 -4.80 -19.69 2.83
N VAL A 266 -5.99 -19.40 2.29
CA VAL A 266 -6.47 -18.03 2.08
C VAL A 266 -7.53 -17.72 3.13
N LYS A 267 -7.32 -16.63 3.88
CA LYS A 267 -8.33 -16.04 4.77
C LYS A 267 -9.26 -15.19 3.92
N VAL A 268 -10.51 -15.63 3.74
CA VAL A 268 -11.53 -14.94 2.94
C VAL A 268 -12.51 -14.23 3.87
N THR A 269 -12.60 -12.91 3.77
CA THR A 269 -13.60 -12.09 4.45
C THR A 269 -14.68 -11.67 3.46
N TYR A 270 -15.96 -11.89 3.77
CA TYR A 270 -17.08 -11.64 2.87
C TYR A 270 -18.26 -10.97 3.57
N ASP A 271 -19.08 -10.27 2.81
CA ASP A 271 -20.35 -9.68 3.27
C ASP A 271 -21.45 -10.75 3.30
N ALA A 272 -21.83 -11.17 4.49
CA ALA A 272 -22.84 -12.19 4.76
C ALA A 272 -24.26 -11.78 4.37
N ASP A 273 -24.51 -10.50 4.08
CA ASP A 273 -25.76 -10.05 3.48
C ASP A 273 -25.80 -10.31 1.96
N ARG A 274 -24.65 -10.55 1.31
CA ARG A 274 -24.53 -10.78 -0.14
C ARG A 274 -24.19 -12.23 -0.48
N LEU A 275 -23.24 -12.80 0.26
CA LEU A 275 -22.75 -14.16 0.08
C LEU A 275 -22.95 -14.94 1.38
N SER A 276 -23.60 -16.09 1.29
CA SER A 276 -23.62 -17.05 2.40
C SER A 276 -22.32 -17.86 2.44
N LEU A 277 -22.05 -18.52 3.56
CA LEU A 277 -20.94 -19.49 3.62
C LEU A 277 -21.10 -20.60 2.57
N ASP A 278 -22.33 -21.02 2.28
CA ASP A 278 -22.61 -22.00 1.22
C ASP A 278 -22.20 -21.46 -0.17
N ASP A 279 -22.48 -20.18 -0.46
CA ASP A 279 -22.02 -19.53 -1.69
C ASP A 279 -20.48 -19.55 -1.79
N ILE A 280 -19.78 -19.19 -0.71
CA ILE A 280 -18.30 -19.24 -0.65
C ILE A 280 -17.77 -20.65 -0.90
N LEU A 281 -18.41 -21.67 -0.32
CA LEU A 281 -18.01 -23.07 -0.50
C LEU A 281 -18.27 -23.57 -1.93
N GLN A 282 -19.36 -23.14 -2.57
CA GLN A 282 -19.60 -23.46 -3.98
C GLN A 282 -18.52 -22.86 -4.90
N TYR A 283 -18.09 -21.62 -4.62
CA TYR A 283 -16.96 -21.02 -5.33
C TYR A 283 -15.65 -21.75 -5.06
N TYR A 284 -15.42 -22.21 -3.83
CA TYR A 284 -14.24 -23.00 -3.46
C TYR A 284 -14.18 -24.35 -4.21
N PHE A 285 -15.25 -25.14 -4.18
CA PHE A 285 -15.29 -26.45 -4.87
C PHE A 285 -15.15 -26.34 -6.39
N ARG A 286 -15.45 -25.17 -6.98
CA ARG A 286 -15.28 -24.93 -8.43
C ARG A 286 -13.80 -24.92 -8.87
N ILE A 287 -12.86 -24.61 -7.98
CA ILE A 287 -11.45 -24.40 -8.31
C ILE A 287 -10.49 -25.45 -7.76
N ILE A 288 -10.96 -26.37 -6.93
CA ILE A 288 -10.15 -27.47 -6.39
C ILE A 288 -10.54 -28.83 -6.99
N ASP A 289 -9.63 -29.80 -6.92
CA ASP A 289 -9.96 -31.23 -6.97
C ASP A 289 -10.18 -31.73 -5.54
N PRO A 290 -11.44 -31.93 -5.11
CA PRO A 290 -11.74 -32.30 -3.73
C PRO A 290 -11.41 -33.76 -3.40
N THR A 291 -11.01 -34.57 -4.39
CA THR A 291 -10.63 -35.99 -4.23
C THR A 291 -9.11 -36.24 -4.24
N SER A 292 -8.33 -35.16 -4.41
CA SER A 292 -6.87 -35.21 -4.52
C SER A 292 -6.22 -34.93 -3.18
N LEU A 293 -5.57 -35.96 -2.62
CA LEU A 293 -4.88 -35.89 -1.33
C LEU A 293 -3.51 -35.22 -1.50
N ASN A 294 -3.26 -34.14 -0.73
CA ASN A 294 -1.97 -33.44 -0.66
C ASN A 294 -1.41 -33.00 -2.03
N LYS A 295 -2.31 -32.64 -2.95
CA LYS A 295 -1.96 -32.22 -4.30
C LYS A 295 -3.08 -31.41 -4.93
N GLN A 296 -2.75 -30.32 -5.60
CA GLN A 296 -3.64 -29.55 -6.49
C GLN A 296 -2.87 -29.13 -7.74
N GLY A 297 -3.43 -29.38 -8.93
CA GLY A 297 -2.69 -29.16 -10.18
C GLY A 297 -1.37 -29.93 -10.23
N ASN A 298 -0.26 -29.21 -10.38
CA ASN A 298 1.10 -29.76 -10.36
C ASN A 298 1.75 -29.74 -8.97
N ASP A 299 1.16 -29.02 -8.01
CA ASP A 299 1.72 -28.78 -6.69
C ASP A 299 1.45 -29.99 -5.78
N ARG A 300 2.49 -30.52 -5.14
CA ARG A 300 2.44 -31.75 -4.33
C ARG A 300 3.09 -31.55 -2.97
N GLY A 301 2.42 -32.00 -1.93
CA GLY A 301 2.86 -31.88 -0.55
C GLY A 301 1.72 -31.59 0.41
N ALA A 302 1.93 -31.86 1.69
CA ALA A 302 0.91 -31.64 2.72
C ALA A 302 0.54 -30.16 2.87
N GLN A 303 1.41 -29.24 2.46
CA GLN A 303 1.12 -27.81 2.39
C GLN A 303 0.07 -27.45 1.34
N TYR A 304 -0.13 -28.29 0.33
CA TYR A 304 -1.13 -28.11 -0.73
C TYR A 304 -2.38 -28.97 -0.53
N ARG A 305 -2.60 -29.46 0.71
CA ARG A 305 -3.83 -30.19 1.05
C ARG A 305 -5.05 -29.29 0.97
N THR A 306 -6.20 -29.89 0.72
CA THR A 306 -7.48 -29.17 0.70
C THR A 306 -8.11 -29.15 2.08
N GLY A 307 -8.60 -28.00 2.51
CA GLY A 307 -9.22 -27.84 3.82
C GLY A 307 -10.07 -26.59 3.93
N VAL A 308 -11.08 -26.67 4.78
CA VAL A 308 -11.91 -25.55 5.20
C VAL A 308 -11.78 -25.43 6.71
N TYR A 309 -11.25 -24.30 7.16
CA TYR A 309 -10.99 -24.04 8.57
C TYR A 309 -11.88 -22.92 9.10
N TYR A 310 -12.64 -23.22 10.15
CA TYR A 310 -13.62 -22.31 10.74
C TYR A 310 -13.17 -21.82 12.12
N THR A 311 -13.57 -20.59 12.45
CA THR A 311 -13.39 -20.03 13.81
C THR A 311 -14.68 -20.10 14.63
N ASP A 312 -15.84 -20.10 13.97
CA ASP A 312 -17.14 -20.31 14.60
C ASP A 312 -17.55 -21.80 14.50
N PRO A 313 -17.70 -22.53 15.63
CA PRO A 313 -18.13 -23.92 15.62
C PRO A 313 -19.48 -24.17 14.92
N ALA A 314 -20.35 -23.17 14.80
CA ALA A 314 -21.63 -23.30 14.10
C ALA A 314 -21.43 -23.52 12.58
N GLU A 315 -20.31 -23.08 12.01
CA GLU A 315 -20.00 -23.21 10.58
C GLU A 315 -19.66 -24.66 10.20
N GLN A 316 -19.17 -25.47 11.16
CA GLN A 316 -18.80 -26.86 10.94
C GLN A 316 -19.93 -27.67 10.26
N ALA A 317 -21.17 -27.49 10.73
CA ALA A 317 -22.34 -28.19 10.20
C ALA A 317 -22.74 -27.70 8.80
N VAL A 318 -22.49 -26.42 8.48
CA VAL A 318 -22.71 -25.88 7.13
C VAL A 318 -21.70 -26.48 6.16
N ILE A 319 -20.41 -26.47 6.54
CA ILE A 319 -19.31 -27.03 5.77
C ILE A 319 -19.52 -28.53 5.53
N GLN A 320 -19.92 -29.27 6.57
CA GLN A 320 -20.18 -30.70 6.48
C GLN A 320 -21.29 -31.02 5.47
N ARG A 321 -22.40 -30.27 5.49
CA ARG A 321 -23.49 -30.44 4.52
C ARG A 321 -23.03 -30.11 3.09
N ALA A 322 -22.22 -29.07 2.91
CA ALA A 322 -21.68 -28.72 1.60
C ALA A 322 -20.76 -29.83 1.06
N LEU A 323 -19.91 -30.42 1.90
CA LEU A 323 -19.07 -31.57 1.55
C LEU A 323 -19.91 -32.81 1.17
N GLU A 324 -20.97 -33.11 1.92
CA GLU A 324 -21.89 -34.21 1.60
C GLU A 324 -22.64 -33.99 0.28
N ALA A 325 -23.01 -32.74 -0.02
CA ALA A 325 -23.61 -32.38 -1.29
C ALA A 325 -22.61 -32.51 -2.44
N GLU A 326 -21.37 -32.06 -2.24
CA GLU A 326 -20.30 -32.14 -3.22
C GLU A 326 -19.88 -33.60 -3.49
N GLN A 327 -19.82 -34.43 -2.45
CA GLN A 327 -19.49 -35.86 -2.56
C GLN A 327 -20.41 -36.60 -3.54
N LYS A 328 -21.67 -36.18 -3.69
CA LYS A 328 -22.61 -36.79 -4.66
C LYS A 328 -22.17 -36.62 -6.12
N LYS A 329 -21.30 -35.65 -6.41
CA LYS A 329 -20.74 -35.40 -7.75
C LYS A 329 -19.52 -36.29 -8.05
N TYR A 330 -18.97 -36.98 -7.04
CA TYR A 330 -17.74 -37.75 -7.15
C TYR A 330 -17.91 -39.19 -6.63
N SER A 331 -17.45 -40.18 -7.42
CA SER A 331 -17.40 -41.57 -6.97
C SER A 331 -16.27 -41.84 -5.97
N ARG A 332 -15.19 -41.05 -6.04
CA ARG A 332 -14.06 -41.11 -5.10
C ARG A 332 -14.41 -40.31 -3.84
N PRO A 333 -13.97 -40.76 -2.65
CA PRO A 333 -14.21 -40.01 -1.43
C PRO A 333 -13.50 -38.66 -1.49
N LEU A 334 -14.17 -37.60 -1.03
CA LEU A 334 -13.56 -36.31 -0.82
C LEU A 334 -12.54 -36.41 0.32
N VAL A 335 -11.47 -35.64 0.20
CA VAL A 335 -10.36 -35.59 1.19
C VAL A 335 -10.17 -34.20 1.78
N VAL A 336 -11.11 -33.29 1.52
CA VAL A 336 -11.12 -31.93 2.06
C VAL A 336 -11.33 -31.97 3.57
N GLU A 337 -10.43 -31.35 4.33
CA GLU A 337 -10.54 -31.24 5.79
C GLU A 337 -11.69 -30.30 6.20
N ASN A 338 -12.44 -30.67 7.25
CA ASN A 338 -13.42 -29.81 7.92
C ASN A 338 -13.05 -29.71 9.40
N GLN A 339 -12.23 -28.73 9.75
CA GLN A 339 -11.58 -28.64 11.06
C GLN A 339 -11.64 -27.22 11.63
N PRO A 340 -11.58 -27.04 12.96
CA PRO A 340 -11.41 -25.71 13.53
C PRO A 340 -10.05 -25.13 13.13
N LEU A 341 -9.99 -23.81 12.96
CA LEU A 341 -8.74 -23.09 12.80
C LEU A 341 -7.97 -23.08 14.13
N GLN A 342 -6.77 -23.64 14.13
CA GLN A 342 -5.89 -23.69 15.31
C GLN A 342 -4.91 -22.51 15.32
N ASN A 343 -4.34 -22.19 14.16
CA ASN A 343 -3.45 -21.06 13.96
C ASN A 343 -3.48 -20.63 12.49
N PHE A 344 -3.24 -19.34 12.25
CA PHE A 344 -3.05 -18.76 10.93
C PHE A 344 -1.98 -17.68 11.03
N TYR A 345 -1.02 -17.72 10.12
CA TYR A 345 0.03 -16.72 10.00
C TYR A 345 0.03 -16.20 8.57
N ASP A 346 -0.06 -14.88 8.42
CA ASP A 346 0.04 -14.23 7.12
C ASP A 346 1.35 -14.66 6.43
N ALA A 347 1.26 -15.01 5.15
CA ALA A 347 2.43 -15.27 4.34
C ALA A 347 3.22 -13.97 4.14
N GLU A 348 4.48 -14.10 3.75
CA GLU A 348 5.36 -12.98 3.46
C GLU A 348 4.75 -12.07 2.37
N GLU A 349 5.08 -10.77 2.40
CA GLU A 349 4.52 -9.76 1.50
C GLU A 349 4.68 -10.10 0.00
N TYR A 350 5.71 -10.85 -0.37
CA TYR A 350 5.90 -11.26 -1.77
C TYR A 350 4.90 -12.34 -2.22
N HIS A 351 4.27 -13.05 -1.28
CA HIS A 351 3.20 -14.01 -1.55
C HIS A 351 1.81 -13.36 -1.61
N GLN A 352 1.61 -12.25 -0.90
CA GLN A 352 0.35 -11.49 -0.94
C GLN A 352 0.14 -10.89 -2.33
N ASP A 353 -1.06 -10.97 -2.87
CA ASP A 353 -1.43 -10.44 -4.19
C ASP A 353 -0.50 -10.91 -5.32
N TYR A 354 0.05 -12.13 -5.20
CA TYR A 354 1.14 -12.56 -6.07
C TYR A 354 0.80 -12.50 -7.56
N LEU A 355 -0.42 -12.90 -7.95
CA LEU A 355 -0.86 -12.86 -9.35
C LEU A 355 -1.25 -11.45 -9.81
N MET A 356 -1.52 -10.51 -8.89
CA MET A 356 -1.63 -9.09 -9.24
C MET A 356 -0.26 -8.48 -9.50
N LYS A 357 0.73 -8.83 -8.65
CA LYS A 357 2.14 -8.41 -8.77
C LYS A 357 2.84 -9.08 -9.97
N ASN A 358 2.44 -10.32 -10.28
CA ASN A 358 3.00 -11.16 -11.34
C ASN A 358 1.86 -11.74 -12.21
N PRO A 359 1.29 -10.97 -13.17
CA PRO A 359 0.13 -11.40 -13.96
C PRO A 359 0.34 -12.67 -14.80
N ASN A 360 1.60 -12.97 -15.16
CA ASN A 360 1.99 -14.22 -15.84
C ASN A 360 2.64 -15.23 -14.88
N GLY A 361 2.50 -15.00 -13.57
CA GLY A 361 2.97 -15.88 -12.53
C GLY A 361 2.27 -17.24 -12.61
N TYR A 362 2.89 -18.23 -11.96
CA TYR A 362 2.31 -19.57 -11.94
C TYR A 362 0.92 -19.56 -11.28
N CYS A 363 -0.06 -20.08 -12.01
CA CYS A 363 -1.39 -20.32 -11.49
C CYS A 363 -1.97 -21.59 -12.12
N HIS A 364 -2.35 -22.57 -11.30
CA HIS A 364 -3.01 -23.78 -11.79
C HIS A 364 -4.54 -23.64 -11.84
N ILE A 365 -5.09 -22.53 -11.33
CA ILE A 365 -6.52 -22.21 -11.28
C ILE A 365 -6.87 -21.24 -12.41
N ASP A 366 -7.99 -21.47 -13.09
CA ASP A 366 -8.56 -20.44 -13.98
C ASP A 366 -9.31 -19.40 -13.14
N VAL A 367 -8.63 -18.31 -12.78
CA VAL A 367 -9.18 -17.26 -11.92
C VAL A 367 -10.43 -16.57 -12.48
N ARG A 368 -10.67 -16.68 -13.80
CA ARG A 368 -11.84 -16.09 -14.47
C ARG A 368 -13.14 -16.81 -14.11
N LYS A 369 -13.06 -18.03 -13.59
CA LYS A 369 -14.22 -18.78 -13.08
C LYS A 369 -14.92 -18.06 -11.91
N ALA A 370 -14.28 -17.06 -11.30
CA ALA A 370 -14.88 -16.21 -10.27
C ALA A 370 -15.98 -15.30 -10.86
N ASP A 371 -15.82 -14.91 -12.12
CA ASP A 371 -16.73 -14.01 -12.83
C ASP A 371 -18.02 -14.74 -13.27
N GLU A 372 -18.01 -16.08 -13.26
CA GLU A 372 -19.18 -16.91 -13.54
C GLU A 372 -20.15 -16.90 -12.33
N PRO A 373 -21.40 -16.44 -12.49
CA PRO A 373 -22.35 -16.41 -11.39
C PRO A 373 -22.67 -17.81 -10.85
N LEU A 374 -22.96 -17.90 -9.54
CA LEU A 374 -23.53 -19.11 -8.94
C LEU A 374 -24.98 -19.31 -9.41
N PRO A 375 -25.48 -20.57 -9.46
CA PRO A 375 -26.88 -20.84 -9.77
C PRO A 375 -27.84 -20.03 -8.89
N GLY A 376 -28.73 -19.25 -9.51
CA GLY A 376 -29.71 -18.41 -8.80
C GLY A 376 -29.17 -17.07 -8.26
N LYS A 377 -27.90 -16.74 -8.51
CA LYS A 377 -27.31 -15.41 -8.24
C LYS A 377 -27.09 -14.68 -9.57
N GLN A 378 -27.34 -13.38 -9.61
CA GLN A 378 -27.03 -12.57 -10.79
C GLN A 378 -25.52 -12.42 -10.97
N ALA A 379 -25.03 -12.33 -12.21
CA ALA A 379 -23.67 -11.85 -12.48
C ALA A 379 -23.51 -10.48 -11.82
N GLY A 380 -22.55 -10.35 -10.91
CA GLY A 380 -22.46 -9.17 -10.06
C GLY A 380 -22.12 -7.93 -10.86
N ASN A 381 -23.08 -7.01 -10.98
CA ASN A 381 -22.81 -5.63 -11.36
C ASN A 381 -23.57 -4.69 -10.39
N PRO A 382 -22.88 -3.91 -9.53
CA PRO A 382 -23.52 -2.88 -8.71
C PRO A 382 -23.81 -1.58 -9.48
N ALA A 383 -23.63 -1.53 -10.80
CA ALA A 383 -23.95 -0.36 -11.62
C ALA A 383 -25.44 -0.26 -11.99
N GLN A 384 -26.35 -0.19 -11.01
CA GLN A 384 -27.68 0.39 -11.21
C GLN A 384 -28.14 1.17 -9.97
N ALA A 385 -27.56 2.36 -9.79
CA ALA A 385 -28.24 3.46 -9.14
C ALA A 385 -27.70 4.79 -9.67
N GLY A 386 -28.27 5.24 -10.79
CA GLY A 386 -28.41 6.65 -11.13
C GLY A 386 -27.22 7.38 -11.72
N VAL A 387 -27.14 7.46 -13.05
CA VAL A 387 -26.78 8.71 -13.75
C VAL A 387 -27.64 8.80 -15.01
N ARG A 388 -28.25 9.97 -15.21
CA ARG A 388 -29.07 10.29 -16.39
C ARG A 388 -28.19 10.29 -17.63
N ALA A 389 -28.72 9.70 -18.70
CA ALA A 389 -28.14 9.74 -20.03
C ALA A 389 -28.33 11.12 -20.65
N ASP A 390 -27.22 11.80 -20.90
CA ASP A 390 -27.18 12.95 -21.80
C ASP A 390 -26.82 12.39 -23.18
N ALA A 391 -27.84 11.83 -23.85
CA ALA A 391 -27.71 11.38 -25.23
C ALA A 391 -27.58 12.61 -26.15
N GLY A 392 -26.33 12.97 -26.48
CA GLY A 392 -25.99 14.03 -27.42
C GLY A 392 -24.86 13.60 -28.35
N ASN A 393 -25.24 12.99 -29.48
CA ASN A 393 -24.45 12.75 -30.70
C ASN A 393 -23.16 11.92 -30.52
N ALA A 394 -23.31 10.60 -30.50
CA ALA A 394 -22.19 9.64 -30.54
C ALA A 394 -21.53 9.62 -31.93
N ALA A 395 -20.75 10.65 -32.25
CA ALA A 395 -19.62 10.53 -33.16
C ALA A 395 -18.42 10.02 -32.33
N ASN A 396 -17.63 9.09 -32.86
CA ASN A 396 -16.42 8.59 -32.20
C ASN A 396 -15.55 9.80 -31.75
N LYS A 397 -15.47 10.02 -30.44
CA LYS A 397 -14.51 10.91 -29.80
C LYS A 397 -13.14 10.28 -29.93
N GLY A 398 -12.50 10.56 -31.07
CA GLY A 398 -11.11 10.23 -31.29
C GLY A 398 -10.18 10.85 -30.24
N PHE A 399 -8.89 10.51 -30.28
CA PHE A 399 -7.89 11.40 -29.70
C PHE A 399 -7.58 12.50 -30.73
N ASP A 400 -8.28 13.64 -30.59
CA ASP A 400 -7.92 14.90 -31.24
C ASP A 400 -7.94 15.99 -30.17
N ALA A 401 -6.74 16.39 -29.72
CA ALA A 401 -6.59 17.38 -28.66
C ALA A 401 -7.32 18.70 -28.94
N ALA A 402 -7.54 19.07 -30.22
CA ALA A 402 -8.26 20.27 -30.60
C ALA A 402 -9.79 20.16 -30.43
N SER A 403 -10.31 18.93 -30.33
CA SER A 403 -11.74 18.66 -30.19
C SER A 403 -12.27 18.76 -28.75
N TYR A 404 -11.37 18.83 -27.77
CA TYR A 404 -11.70 18.96 -26.36
C TYR A 404 -11.54 20.42 -25.91
N GLN A 405 -12.54 20.96 -25.20
CA GLN A 405 -12.52 22.36 -24.76
C GLN A 405 -12.82 22.47 -23.26
N LYS A 406 -12.18 23.44 -22.61
CA LYS A 406 -12.46 23.78 -21.22
C LYS A 406 -13.82 24.48 -21.10
N PRO A 407 -14.76 23.96 -20.28
CA PRO A 407 -15.98 24.69 -19.92
C PRO A 407 -15.67 26.00 -19.18
N SER A 408 -16.66 26.91 -19.11
CA SER A 408 -16.51 28.16 -18.36
C SER A 408 -16.36 27.90 -16.84
N ASP A 409 -15.70 28.81 -16.11
CA ASP A 409 -15.52 28.66 -14.66
C ASP A 409 -16.86 28.51 -13.89
N ALA A 410 -17.90 29.20 -14.36
CA ALA A 410 -19.25 29.09 -13.81
C ALA A 410 -19.82 27.67 -14.02
N ASP A 411 -19.64 27.09 -15.20
CA ASP A 411 -20.05 25.71 -15.48
C ASP A 411 -19.27 24.73 -14.62
N LEU A 412 -17.95 24.93 -14.47
CA LEU A 412 -17.10 24.06 -13.65
C LEU A 412 -17.53 24.02 -12.19
N LYS A 413 -17.83 25.18 -11.59
CA LYS A 413 -18.33 25.26 -10.20
C LYS A 413 -19.68 24.56 -10.00
N SER A 414 -20.48 24.44 -11.05
CA SER A 414 -21.77 23.76 -11.00
C SER A 414 -21.68 22.24 -11.21
N LYS A 415 -20.68 21.79 -11.99
CA LYS A 415 -20.54 20.38 -12.43
C LYS A 415 -19.55 19.57 -11.59
N LEU A 416 -18.49 20.21 -11.11
CA LEU A 416 -17.45 19.55 -10.33
C LEU A 416 -17.78 19.57 -8.84
N THR A 417 -17.34 18.54 -8.13
CA THR A 417 -17.29 18.61 -6.67
C THR A 417 -16.27 19.66 -6.21
N ALA A 418 -16.38 20.11 -4.97
CA ALA A 418 -15.41 21.05 -4.40
C ALA A 418 -13.97 20.53 -4.48
N GLU A 419 -13.77 19.23 -4.28
CA GLU A 419 -12.44 18.59 -4.35
C GLU A 419 -11.93 18.51 -5.79
N GLN A 420 -12.77 18.10 -6.74
CA GLN A 420 -12.42 18.10 -8.16
C GLN A 420 -12.05 19.51 -8.65
N TYR A 421 -12.80 20.53 -8.24
CA TYR A 421 -12.50 21.93 -8.57
C TYR A 421 -11.19 22.40 -7.92
N ARG A 422 -10.99 22.11 -6.63
CA ARG A 422 -9.76 22.45 -5.89
C ARG A 422 -8.53 21.81 -6.53
N VAL A 423 -8.60 20.52 -6.86
CA VAL A 423 -7.51 19.80 -7.51
C VAL A 423 -7.26 20.37 -8.91
N THR A 424 -8.27 20.34 -9.79
CA THR A 424 -8.07 20.67 -11.21
C THR A 424 -7.82 22.16 -11.48
N GLN A 425 -8.43 23.07 -10.73
CA GLN A 425 -8.36 24.52 -11.00
C GLN A 425 -7.40 25.27 -10.07
N GLN A 426 -7.13 24.76 -8.88
CA GLN A 426 -6.33 25.45 -7.85
C GLN A 426 -5.02 24.72 -7.51
N ALA A 427 -4.61 23.75 -8.32
CA ALA A 427 -3.43 22.92 -8.09
C ALA A 427 -3.42 22.25 -6.71
N GLY A 428 -4.61 21.89 -6.22
CA GLY A 428 -4.76 21.10 -5.01
C GLY A 428 -4.28 19.67 -5.22
N THR A 429 -3.87 19.03 -4.13
CA THR A 429 -3.59 17.59 -4.09
C THR A 429 -4.59 16.92 -3.16
N GLU A 430 -5.27 15.87 -3.64
CA GLU A 430 -6.18 15.07 -2.83
C GLU A 430 -5.38 14.25 -1.80
N ARG A 431 -6.05 13.80 -0.74
CA ARG A 431 -5.39 12.99 0.29
C ARG A 431 -5.01 11.62 -0.28
N ALA A 432 -3.82 11.15 0.05
CA ALA A 432 -3.37 9.84 -0.37
C ALA A 432 -4.26 8.70 0.16
N PHE A 433 -4.40 7.64 -0.65
CA PHE A 433 -5.24 6.45 -0.44
C PHE A 433 -6.73 6.75 -0.30
N THR A 434 -7.17 7.97 -0.62
CA THR A 434 -8.59 8.35 -0.45
C THR A 434 -9.41 8.23 -1.72
N HIS A 435 -8.77 8.26 -2.89
CA HIS A 435 -9.49 8.14 -4.16
C HIS A 435 -9.55 6.69 -4.62
N GLU A 436 -10.73 6.23 -5.05
CA GLU A 436 -10.99 4.86 -5.52
C GLU A 436 -10.04 4.41 -6.64
N TYR A 437 -9.56 5.37 -7.45
CA TYR A 437 -8.67 5.11 -8.56
C TYR A 437 -7.26 4.71 -8.15
N ASP A 438 -6.87 4.91 -6.89
CA ASP A 438 -5.62 4.36 -6.36
C ASP A 438 -5.58 2.84 -6.56
N HIS A 439 -6.65 2.14 -6.17
CA HIS A 439 -6.78 0.68 -6.25
C HIS A 439 -7.59 0.16 -7.44
N LEU A 440 -8.09 1.04 -8.31
CA LEU A 440 -8.79 0.62 -9.53
C LEU A 440 -7.79 0.18 -10.61
N PHE A 441 -7.85 -1.09 -11.02
CA PHE A 441 -7.02 -1.65 -12.11
C PHE A 441 -7.86 -2.30 -13.23
N ALA A 442 -9.15 -1.97 -13.29
CA ALA A 442 -10.04 -2.48 -14.33
C ALA A 442 -9.59 -2.00 -15.73
N PRO A 443 -9.80 -2.81 -16.80
CA PRO A 443 -9.54 -2.37 -18.17
C PRO A 443 -10.37 -1.15 -18.54
N GLY A 444 -9.72 -0.09 -19.01
CA GLY A 444 -10.39 1.13 -19.45
C GLY A 444 -9.42 2.29 -19.66
N ILE A 445 -9.98 3.48 -19.84
CA ILE A 445 -9.21 4.73 -19.93
C ILE A 445 -9.59 5.69 -18.82
N TYR A 446 -8.65 6.54 -18.45
CA TYR A 446 -8.87 7.66 -17.53
C TYR A 446 -8.88 8.93 -18.36
N VAL A 447 -10.01 9.63 -18.33
CA VAL A 447 -10.21 10.90 -19.05
C VAL A 447 -10.16 12.06 -18.06
N ASP A 448 -9.84 13.26 -18.52
CA ASP A 448 -9.95 14.49 -17.74
C ASP A 448 -11.40 14.68 -17.30
N VAL A 449 -11.63 14.84 -15.99
CA VAL A 449 -12.97 15.08 -15.44
C VAL A 449 -13.59 16.39 -15.95
N VAL A 450 -12.77 17.33 -16.42
CA VAL A 450 -13.18 18.65 -16.90
C VAL A 450 -13.60 18.63 -18.38
N SER A 451 -12.73 18.11 -19.25
CA SER A 451 -12.94 18.16 -20.71
C SER A 451 -13.41 16.84 -21.32
N GLY A 452 -13.19 15.72 -20.62
CA GLY A 452 -13.36 14.38 -21.17
C GLY A 452 -12.22 13.96 -22.12
N GLU A 453 -11.12 14.71 -22.19
CA GLU A 453 -9.91 14.36 -22.94
C GLU A 453 -9.30 13.07 -22.39
N PRO A 454 -9.01 12.05 -23.22
CA PRO A 454 -8.29 10.85 -22.79
C PRO A 454 -6.86 11.18 -22.32
N LEU A 455 -6.52 10.79 -21.08
CA LEU A 455 -5.23 11.12 -20.47
C LEU A 455 -4.36 9.88 -20.25
N PHE A 456 -4.93 8.79 -19.73
CA PHE A 456 -4.17 7.58 -19.39
C PHE A 456 -4.92 6.31 -19.75
N SER A 457 -4.17 5.25 -20.07
CA SER A 457 -4.70 3.90 -20.25
C SER A 457 -4.49 3.08 -18.99
N SER A 458 -5.43 2.19 -18.65
CA SER A 458 -5.26 1.22 -17.58
C SER A 458 -4.06 0.29 -17.80
N LYS A 459 -3.63 0.08 -19.06
CA LYS A 459 -2.45 -0.73 -19.42
C LYS A 459 -1.15 -0.16 -18.88
N ASP A 460 -1.09 1.15 -18.74
CA ASP A 460 0.07 1.88 -18.24
C ASP A 460 -0.07 2.22 -16.74
N LYS A 461 -1.21 1.88 -16.12
CA LYS A 461 -1.40 2.01 -14.67
C LYS A 461 -0.61 0.93 -13.93
N PHE A 462 -0.06 1.26 -12.77
CA PHE A 462 0.59 0.32 -11.88
C PHE A 462 0.39 0.73 -10.41
N ASP A 463 0.52 -0.25 -9.50
CA ASP A 463 0.50 0.04 -8.08
C ASP A 463 1.87 0.59 -7.64
N SER A 464 1.89 1.86 -7.24
CA SER A 464 3.08 2.50 -6.70
C SER A 464 3.16 2.44 -5.17
N GLY A 465 2.08 2.09 -4.47
CA GLY A 465 1.96 2.22 -3.03
C GLY A 465 2.05 3.67 -2.50
N CYS A 466 1.99 4.68 -3.38
CA CYS A 466 2.12 6.08 -3.00
C CYS A 466 0.80 6.71 -2.54
N GLY A 467 -0.33 6.06 -2.80
CA GLY A 467 -1.67 6.51 -2.42
C GLY A 467 -2.36 7.39 -3.47
N TRP A 468 -1.90 7.38 -4.72
CA TRP A 468 -2.54 8.05 -5.85
C TRP A 468 -2.41 7.19 -7.10
N PRO A 469 -3.40 7.21 -8.01
CA PRO A 469 -3.29 6.48 -9.27
C PRO A 469 -2.01 6.85 -10.01
N SER A 470 -1.22 5.82 -10.31
CA SER A 470 0.12 5.96 -10.87
C SER A 470 0.22 5.30 -12.24
N PHE A 471 0.78 6.03 -13.20
CA PHE A 471 0.92 5.58 -14.59
C PHE A 471 2.37 5.68 -15.06
N THR A 472 2.80 4.82 -15.97
CA THR A 472 4.16 4.85 -16.53
C THR A 472 4.30 5.90 -17.64
N LYS A 473 3.21 6.21 -18.35
CA LYS A 473 3.13 7.20 -19.42
C LYS A 473 1.69 7.66 -19.65
N PRO A 474 1.46 8.84 -20.25
CA PRO A 474 0.15 9.22 -20.77
C PRO A 474 -0.27 8.34 -21.95
N ILE A 475 -1.57 8.30 -22.25
CA ILE A 475 -2.13 7.55 -23.38
C ILE A 475 -1.55 8.02 -24.70
N GLU A 476 -1.34 9.33 -24.82
CA GLU A 476 -0.62 9.99 -25.90
C GLU A 476 0.24 11.12 -25.30
N LYS A 477 1.44 11.34 -25.85
CA LYS A 477 2.36 12.35 -25.29
C LYS A 477 1.76 13.76 -25.29
N SER A 478 0.91 14.08 -26.28
CA SER A 478 0.25 15.38 -26.39
C SER A 478 -0.98 15.55 -25.49
N ALA A 479 -1.43 14.50 -24.78
CA ALA A 479 -2.57 14.59 -23.86
C ALA A 479 -2.24 15.40 -22.59
N VAL A 480 -0.95 15.54 -22.27
CA VAL A 480 -0.48 16.22 -21.07
C VAL A 480 0.59 17.26 -21.38
N THR A 481 0.72 18.25 -20.50
CA THR A 481 1.81 19.23 -20.51
C THR A 481 2.57 19.17 -19.18
N GLU A 482 3.88 19.39 -19.24
CA GLU A 482 4.78 19.31 -18.10
C GLU A 482 5.31 20.71 -17.75
N HIS A 483 5.21 21.09 -16.48
CA HIS A 483 5.58 22.42 -15.97
C HIS A 483 6.50 22.29 -14.77
N ARG A 484 7.47 23.20 -14.65
CA ARG A 484 8.35 23.23 -13.46
C ARG A 484 7.56 23.71 -12.25
N ASP A 485 7.55 22.92 -11.18
CA ASP A 485 6.93 23.25 -9.90
C ASP A 485 8.02 23.38 -8.81
N THR A 486 8.08 24.54 -8.16
CA THR A 486 9.00 24.84 -7.06
C THR A 486 8.32 24.92 -5.68
N SER A 487 7.04 24.51 -5.60
CA SER A 487 6.27 24.53 -4.37
C SER A 487 6.88 23.61 -3.30
N PHE A 488 6.64 23.92 -2.02
CA PHE A 488 7.15 23.16 -0.86
C PHE A 488 8.69 23.01 -0.83
N ASN A 489 9.42 23.94 -1.44
CA ASN A 489 10.88 23.92 -1.57
C ASN A 489 11.42 22.64 -2.23
N MET A 490 10.63 22.04 -3.11
CA MET A 490 11.01 20.90 -3.94
C MET A 490 11.15 21.36 -5.39
N ILE A 491 11.93 20.64 -6.19
CA ILE A 491 11.86 20.78 -7.65
C ILE A 491 11.14 19.55 -8.17
N ARG A 492 9.91 19.75 -8.68
CA ARG A 492 9.07 18.72 -9.26
C ARG A 492 8.63 19.13 -10.66
N THR A 493 8.09 18.18 -11.40
CA THR A 493 7.46 18.42 -12.69
C THR A 493 5.95 18.23 -12.52
N GLU A 494 5.20 19.33 -12.51
CA GLU A 494 3.74 19.33 -12.53
C GLU A 494 3.24 18.80 -13.88
N VAL A 495 2.18 18.00 -13.85
CA VAL A 495 1.50 17.46 -15.02
C VAL A 495 0.10 18.07 -15.09
N ARG A 496 -0.24 18.63 -16.25
CA ARG A 496 -1.57 19.20 -16.53
C ARG A 496 -2.18 18.59 -17.80
N SER A 497 -3.51 18.52 -17.89
CA SER A 497 -4.17 18.13 -19.15
C SER A 497 -3.94 19.19 -20.22
N HIS A 498 -3.82 18.77 -21.48
CA HIS A 498 -3.54 19.70 -22.56
C HIS A 498 -4.77 20.58 -22.88
N ALA A 499 -5.95 19.99 -23.04
CA ALA A 499 -7.13 20.73 -23.53
C ALA A 499 -7.76 21.66 -22.50
N ALA A 500 -7.78 21.28 -21.22
CA ALA A 500 -8.42 22.06 -20.14
C ALA A 500 -7.44 22.74 -19.20
N ASN A 501 -6.13 22.46 -19.32
CA ASN A 501 -5.11 22.93 -18.40
C ASN A 501 -5.45 22.56 -16.93
N SER A 502 -6.10 21.41 -16.74
CA SER A 502 -6.45 20.88 -15.42
C SER A 502 -5.18 20.43 -14.72
N HIS A 503 -4.94 20.85 -13.49
CA HIS A 503 -3.89 20.23 -12.66
C HIS A 503 -4.23 18.77 -12.42
N LEU A 504 -3.31 17.88 -12.81
CA LEU A 504 -3.46 16.43 -12.67
C LEU A 504 -2.63 15.91 -11.51
N GLY A 505 -1.37 16.33 -11.40
CA GLY A 505 -0.45 15.86 -10.36
C GLY A 505 0.99 16.13 -10.77
N HIS A 506 1.88 15.15 -10.55
CA HIS A 506 3.32 15.29 -10.82
C HIS A 506 3.92 14.03 -11.44
N VAL A 507 5.00 14.19 -12.20
CA VAL A 507 5.79 13.08 -12.74
C VAL A 507 7.15 12.97 -12.04
N PHE A 508 7.54 11.74 -11.71
CA PHE A 508 8.77 11.41 -10.98
C PHE A 508 9.61 10.37 -11.73
N PRO A 509 10.95 10.38 -11.60
CA PRO A 509 11.85 9.42 -12.25
C PRO A 509 12.07 8.15 -11.39
N ASP A 510 11.09 7.76 -10.59
CA ASP A 510 11.13 6.64 -9.64
C ASP A 510 10.18 5.49 -10.02
N GLY A 511 9.67 5.49 -11.26
CA GLY A 511 8.77 4.46 -11.77
C GLY A 511 9.49 3.15 -12.17
N PRO A 512 8.72 2.14 -12.62
CA PRO A 512 9.25 0.85 -13.07
C PRO A 512 10.25 1.04 -14.22
N ARG A 513 11.51 0.65 -14.00
CA ARG A 513 12.61 0.87 -14.95
C ARG A 513 12.39 0.16 -16.28
N ASP A 514 11.79 -1.02 -16.24
CA ASP A 514 11.41 -1.84 -17.39
C ASP A 514 10.29 -1.19 -18.23
N LYS A 515 9.57 -0.20 -17.69
CA LYS A 515 8.50 0.54 -18.36
C LYS A 515 8.83 2.02 -18.63
N GLY A 516 10.12 2.36 -18.64
CA GLY A 516 10.61 3.72 -18.94
C GLY A 516 11.01 4.55 -17.72
N GLY A 517 10.82 4.03 -16.50
CA GLY A 517 11.34 4.64 -15.26
C GLY A 517 10.58 5.88 -14.78
N LEU A 518 9.49 6.27 -15.44
CA LEU A 518 8.65 7.39 -15.04
C LEU A 518 7.43 6.91 -14.25
N ARG A 519 7.00 7.73 -13.30
CA ARG A 519 5.77 7.60 -12.53
C ARG A 519 4.99 8.89 -12.58
N TYR A 520 3.92 8.89 -13.35
CA TYR A 520 2.88 9.93 -13.37
C TYR A 520 1.96 9.67 -12.18
N CYS A 521 2.15 10.43 -11.09
CA CYS A 521 1.38 10.37 -9.86
C CYS A 521 0.23 11.38 -9.96
N ILE A 522 -0.98 10.89 -10.22
CA ILE A 522 -2.12 11.71 -10.62
C ILE A 522 -3.19 11.70 -9.54
N ASN A 523 -3.84 12.84 -9.29
CA ASN A 523 -5.00 12.90 -8.42
C ASN A 523 -6.18 12.22 -9.12
N GLY A 524 -6.81 11.24 -8.49
CA GLY A 524 -8.02 10.63 -8.98
C GLY A 524 -9.16 11.64 -9.15
N ALA A 525 -9.25 12.66 -8.30
CA ALA A 525 -10.22 13.75 -8.42
C ALA A 525 -10.02 14.63 -9.67
N SER A 526 -8.94 14.45 -10.42
CA SER A 526 -8.76 15.07 -11.74
C SER A 526 -9.23 14.18 -12.90
N LEU A 527 -9.63 12.93 -12.61
CA LEU A 527 -9.92 11.90 -13.59
C LEU A 527 -11.38 11.43 -13.52
N ARG A 528 -11.84 10.88 -14.64
CA ARG A 528 -13.03 10.03 -14.73
C ARG A 528 -12.65 8.74 -15.45
N PHE A 529 -12.95 7.60 -14.85
CA PHE A 529 -12.66 6.29 -15.46
C PHE A 529 -13.79 5.86 -16.41
N ILE A 530 -13.41 5.36 -17.58
CA ILE A 530 -14.30 4.77 -18.59
C ILE A 530 -13.94 3.30 -18.75
N PRO A 531 -14.77 2.37 -18.25
CA PRO A 531 -14.56 0.94 -18.43
C PRO A 531 -14.52 0.56 -19.91
N LEU A 532 -13.70 -0.44 -20.25
CA LEU A 532 -13.51 -0.92 -21.62
C LEU A 532 -14.84 -1.22 -22.33
N GLU A 533 -15.79 -1.83 -21.63
CA GLU A 533 -17.12 -2.19 -22.14
C GLU A 533 -17.99 -0.97 -22.46
N LYS A 534 -17.72 0.20 -21.87
CA LYS A 534 -18.44 1.46 -22.11
C LYS A 534 -17.73 2.38 -23.08
N MET A 535 -16.47 2.11 -23.44
CA MET A 535 -15.69 2.99 -24.30
C MET A 535 -16.37 3.21 -25.65
N GLN A 536 -16.94 2.18 -26.27
CA GLN A 536 -17.64 2.32 -27.55
C GLN A 536 -18.90 3.20 -27.43
N GLU A 537 -19.69 2.99 -26.37
CA GLU A 537 -20.94 3.71 -26.13
C GLU A 537 -20.69 5.19 -25.78
N GLU A 538 -19.62 5.47 -25.04
CA GLU A 538 -19.23 6.82 -24.65
C GLU A 538 -18.39 7.55 -25.72
N GLY A 539 -18.20 6.93 -26.89
CA GLY A 539 -17.54 7.52 -28.06
C GLY A 539 -16.04 7.30 -28.13
N TYR A 540 -15.41 6.63 -27.17
CA TYR A 540 -13.97 6.34 -27.13
C TYR A 540 -13.58 5.02 -27.85
N GLY A 541 -14.41 4.55 -28.79
CA GLY A 541 -14.22 3.24 -29.44
C GLY A 541 -12.89 3.07 -30.17
N ASN A 542 -12.33 4.16 -30.71
CA ASN A 542 -11.03 4.16 -31.39
C ASN A 542 -9.83 3.98 -30.44
N LEU A 543 -10.04 4.04 -29.12
CA LEU A 543 -8.99 3.87 -28.10
C LEU A 543 -9.03 2.49 -27.43
N ILE A 544 -9.93 1.60 -27.86
CA ILE A 544 -10.05 0.25 -27.31
C ILE A 544 -8.72 -0.52 -27.36
N ASP A 545 -7.96 -0.38 -28.44
CA ASP A 545 -6.66 -1.07 -28.60
C ASP A 545 -5.56 -0.51 -27.70
N ALA A 546 -5.72 0.71 -27.17
CA ALA A 546 -4.80 1.27 -26.18
C ALA A 546 -4.97 0.62 -24.79
N VAL A 547 -6.07 -0.11 -24.57
CA VAL A 547 -6.42 -0.80 -23.32
C VAL A 547 -6.12 -2.30 -23.38
N LYS A 548 -6.21 -2.91 -24.57
CA LYS A 548 -6.03 -4.35 -24.79
C LYS A 548 -4.58 -4.84 -24.69
#